data_AF-A0A8I1LAD1-F1
#
_entry.id   AF-A0A8I1LAD1-F1
#
_cell.length_a   1.000
_cell.length_b   1.000
_cell.length_c   1.000
_cell.angle_alpha   90.00
_cell.angle_beta   90.00
_cell.angle_gamma   90.00
#
_symmetry.space_group_name_H-M   'P 1'
#
loop_
_entity.id
_entity.type
_entity.pdbx_description
1 polymer ?
#
loop_
_entity_poly.entity_id
_entity_poly.type
_entity_poly.pdbx_seq_one_letter_code
_entity_poly.pdbx_strand_id
1 'polypeptide(L)'
;MTLEEKTNKWGLRFFESLWAIQVNFPATEIADLGLERFLAEQKAYAIGYGIIAVAYFGGAMANARLAPNPKVRRLTAAAVMVVATALAFLFPSSWMFAALVVFALLYYLLPRKEGVSI
;
A
#
# COMPACT_ATOMS: atom_id res chain seq x y z
N MET A 1 -12.49 15.83 16.64
CA MET A 1 -11.70 15.64 15.41
C MET A 1 -12.14 16.71 14.43
N THR A 2 -11.25 17.62 14.08
CA THR A 2 -11.54 18.67 13.08
C THR A 2 -11.77 18.03 11.72
N LEU A 3 -12.42 18.75 10.81
CA LEU A 3 -12.71 18.25 9.45
C LEU A 3 -11.40 17.90 8.71
N GLU A 4 -10.34 18.68 8.98
CA GLU A 4 -8.99 18.49 8.46
C GLU A 4 -8.32 17.21 8.97
N GLU A 5 -8.43 16.90 10.27
CA GLU A 5 -7.95 15.64 10.85
C GLU A 5 -8.68 14.41 10.28
N LYS A 6 -9.98 14.53 10.00
CA LYS A 6 -10.75 13.46 9.33
C LYS A 6 -10.29 13.26 7.89
N THR A 7 -10.12 14.34 7.12
CA THR A 7 -9.66 14.26 5.72
C THR A 7 -8.26 13.67 5.63
N ASN A 8 -7.35 14.06 6.52
CA ASN A 8 -5.99 13.51 6.59
C ASN A 8 -5.96 12.03 6.99
N LYS A 9 -6.88 11.60 7.86
CA LYS A 9 -7.05 10.18 8.23
C LYS A 9 -7.46 9.32 7.04
N TRP A 10 -8.45 9.76 6.27
CA TRP A 10 -8.93 9.03 5.10
C TRP A 10 -7.92 9.03 3.96
N GLY A 11 -7.18 10.13 3.79
CA GLY A 11 -6.08 10.23 2.82
C GLY A 11 -5.00 9.19 3.06
N LEU A 12 -4.49 9.06 4.29
CA LEU A 12 -3.45 8.07 4.61
C LEU A 12 -3.91 6.63 4.33
N ARG A 13 -5.11 6.28 4.80
CA ARG A 13 -5.69 4.94 4.62
C ARG A 13 -5.90 4.60 3.15
N PHE A 14 -6.29 5.59 2.34
CA PHE A 14 -6.48 5.40 0.92
C PHE A 14 -5.18 4.94 0.23
N PHE A 15 -4.05 5.62 0.49
CA PHE A 15 -2.76 5.23 -0.08
C PHE A 15 -2.30 3.85 0.40
N GLU A 16 -2.42 3.56 1.69
CA GLU A 16 -2.04 2.27 2.28
C GLU A 16 -2.86 1.11 1.68
N SER A 17 -4.18 1.30 1.56
CA SER A 17 -5.11 0.27 1.08
C SER A 17 -4.97 0.05 -0.43
N LEU A 18 -4.84 1.13 -1.21
CA LEU A 18 -4.65 1.01 -2.65
C LEU A 18 -3.32 0.36 -2.99
N TRP A 19 -2.24 0.68 -2.28
CA TRP A 19 -0.96 0.02 -2.49
C TRP A 19 -1.05 -1.49 -2.26
N ALA A 20 -1.71 -1.91 -1.18
CA ALA A 20 -1.91 -3.33 -0.86
C ALA A 20 -2.68 -4.09 -1.96
N ILE A 21 -3.51 -3.41 -2.74
CA ILE A 21 -4.19 -3.98 -3.91
C ILE A 21 -3.25 -3.98 -5.12
N GLN A 22 -2.66 -2.83 -5.44
CA GLN A 22 -1.86 -2.61 -6.65
C GLN A 22 -0.61 -3.49 -6.72
N VAL A 23 -0.01 -3.83 -5.58
CA VAL A 23 1.24 -4.62 -5.57
C VAL A 23 1.11 -6.06 -6.04
N ASN A 24 -0.10 -6.58 -6.10
CA ASN A 24 -0.35 -7.94 -6.56
C ASN A 24 -0.22 -8.08 -8.08
N PHE A 25 -0.47 -7.01 -8.85
CA PHE A 25 -0.39 -7.08 -10.31
C PHE A 25 1.03 -7.41 -10.79
N PRO A 26 2.08 -6.62 -10.46
CA PRO A 26 3.43 -6.98 -10.88
C PRO A 26 3.93 -8.25 -10.18
N ALA A 27 3.51 -8.53 -8.94
CA ALA A 27 3.92 -9.76 -8.26
C ALA A 27 3.42 -11.02 -8.99
N THR A 28 2.20 -10.99 -9.51
CA THR A 28 1.63 -12.09 -10.30
C THR A 28 2.33 -12.21 -11.65
N GLU A 29 2.51 -11.11 -12.38
CA GLU A 29 3.18 -11.14 -13.68
C GLU A 29 4.65 -11.60 -13.58
N ILE A 30 5.37 -11.17 -12.54
CA ILE A 30 6.74 -11.60 -12.28
C ILE A 30 6.80 -13.07 -11.89
N ALA A 31 5.80 -13.59 -11.17
CA ALA A 31 5.71 -15.00 -10.83
C ALA A 31 5.45 -15.88 -12.07
N ASP A 32 4.61 -15.42 -12.99
CA ASP A 32 4.26 -16.16 -14.20
C ASP A 32 5.38 -16.13 -15.26
N LEU A 33 6.01 -14.97 -15.46
CA LEU A 33 6.99 -14.76 -16.53
C LEU A 33 8.45 -14.93 -16.07
N GLY A 34 8.71 -14.76 -14.77
CA GLY A 34 10.05 -14.54 -14.23
C GLY A 34 10.52 -13.10 -14.44
N LEU A 35 11.39 -12.62 -13.53
CA LEU A 35 11.82 -11.23 -13.50
C LEU A 35 12.54 -10.78 -14.78
N GLU A 36 13.42 -11.62 -15.33
CA GLU A 36 14.20 -11.28 -16.53
C GLU A 36 13.29 -11.06 -17.75
N ARG A 37 12.34 -11.97 -17.94
CA ARG A 37 11.39 -11.91 -19.06
C ARG A 37 10.39 -10.78 -18.88
N PHE A 38 9.89 -10.56 -17.66
CA PHE A 38 9.06 -9.41 -17.32
C PHE A 38 9.75 -8.09 -17.64
N LEU A 39 11.02 -7.92 -17.25
CA LEU A 39 11.79 -6.72 -17.56
C LEU A 39 12.17 -6.59 -19.04
N ALA A 40 12.18 -7.68 -19.81
CA ALA A 40 12.43 -7.64 -21.24
C ALA A 40 11.18 -7.26 -22.03
N GLU A 41 10.05 -7.92 -21.72
CA GLU A 41 8.79 -7.83 -22.48
C GLU A 41 7.88 -6.70 -21.97
N GLN A 42 7.90 -6.40 -20.67
CA GLN A 42 6.99 -5.47 -19.99
C GLN A 42 7.69 -4.20 -19.46
N LYS A 43 8.75 -3.71 -20.14
CA LYS A 43 9.55 -2.54 -19.68
C LYS A 43 8.71 -1.32 -19.31
N ALA A 44 7.78 -0.92 -20.17
CA ALA A 44 6.95 0.25 -19.93
C ALA A 44 6.06 0.06 -18.69
N TYR A 45 5.54 -1.15 -18.50
CA TYR A 45 4.74 -1.50 -17.35
C TYR A 45 5.57 -1.53 -16.06
N ALA A 46 6.77 -2.10 -16.08
CA ALA A 46 7.70 -2.10 -14.95
C ALA A 46 8.08 -0.67 -14.51
N ILE A 47 8.37 0.22 -15.47
CA ILE A 47 8.67 1.63 -15.20
C ILE A 47 7.44 2.35 -14.64
N GLY A 48 6.28 2.16 -15.28
CA GLY A 48 5.01 2.75 -14.83
C GLY A 48 4.69 2.33 -13.40
N TYR A 49 4.87 1.06 -13.07
CA TYR A 49 4.69 0.56 -11.72
C TYR A 49 5.67 1.20 -10.72
N GLY A 50 6.94 1.34 -11.09
CA GLY A 50 7.92 2.04 -10.26
C GLY A 50 7.52 3.48 -9.94
N ILE A 51 7.02 4.22 -10.93
CA ILE A 51 6.50 5.60 -10.74
C ILE A 51 5.30 5.59 -9.80
N ILE A 52 4.35 4.67 -10.03
CA ILE A 52 3.15 4.52 -9.21
C ILE A 52 3.53 4.19 -7.75
N ALA A 53 4.47 3.28 -7.54
CA ALA A 53 4.97 2.92 -6.23
C ALA A 53 5.52 4.14 -5.47
N VAL A 54 6.39 4.92 -6.12
CA VAL A 54 6.93 6.15 -5.52
C VAL A 54 5.81 7.15 -5.21
N ALA A 55 4.82 7.30 -6.08
CA ALA A 55 3.69 8.20 -5.86
C ALA A 55 2.83 7.77 -4.65
N TYR A 56 2.50 6.48 -4.52
CA TYR A 56 1.75 5.97 -3.36
C TYR A 56 2.54 6.12 -2.05
N PHE A 57 3.83 5.78 -2.06
CA PHE A 57 4.70 5.94 -0.88
C PHE A 57 4.84 7.43 -0.51
N GLY A 58 5.07 8.30 -1.49
CA GLY A 58 5.16 9.74 -1.29
C GLY A 58 3.87 10.32 -0.73
N GLY A 59 2.72 9.94 -1.30
CA GLY A 59 1.39 10.34 -0.86
C GLY A 59 1.09 9.91 0.57
N ALA A 60 1.36 8.65 0.91
CA ALA A 60 1.21 8.13 2.27
C ALA A 60 2.11 8.90 3.26
N MET A 61 3.37 9.10 2.91
CA MET A 61 4.33 9.77 3.79
C MET A 61 4.06 11.26 3.97
N ALA A 62 3.49 11.93 2.96
CA ALA A 62 3.04 13.32 3.06
C ALA A 62 1.81 13.43 3.97
N ASN A 63 0.80 12.58 3.77
CA ASN A 63 -0.41 12.57 4.59
C ASN A 63 -0.14 12.19 6.05
N ALA A 64 0.79 11.26 6.27
CA ALA A 64 1.19 10.86 7.63
C ALA A 64 1.83 12.00 8.43
N ARG A 65 2.40 13.04 7.79
CA ARG A 65 2.92 14.24 8.49
C ARG A 65 1.80 15.07 9.12
N LEU A 66 0.60 14.98 8.59
CA LEU A 66 -0.55 15.76 9.02
C LEU A 66 -1.35 15.06 10.14
N ALA A 67 -0.89 13.89 10.59
CA ALA A 67 -1.53 13.11 11.65
C ALA A 67 -1.03 13.53 13.05
N PRO A 68 -1.82 13.30 14.12
CA PRO A 68 -1.48 13.71 15.50
C PRO A 68 -0.13 13.16 16.01
N ASN A 69 0.30 11.98 15.52
CA ASN A 69 1.61 11.42 15.79
C ASN A 69 2.31 11.04 14.48
N PRO A 70 3.03 11.98 13.84
CA PRO A 70 3.51 11.81 12.48
C PRO A 70 4.64 10.78 12.36
N LYS A 71 5.49 10.63 13.38
CA LYS A 71 6.58 9.63 13.36
C LYS A 71 6.03 8.20 13.37
N VAL A 72 5.12 7.90 14.30
CA VAL A 72 4.50 6.57 14.40
C VAL A 72 3.66 6.27 13.16
N ARG A 73 2.96 7.25 12.60
CA ARG A 73 2.13 7.05 11.40
C ARG A 73 2.95 6.81 10.14
N ARG A 74 4.07 7.51 9.97
CA ARG A 74 5.02 7.24 8.88
C ARG A 74 5.63 5.84 8.99
N LEU A 75 5.99 5.41 10.21
CA LEU A 75 6.49 4.06 10.45
C LEU A 75 5.42 3.01 10.13
N THR A 76 4.17 3.25 10.55
CA THR A 76 3.04 2.35 10.28
C THR A 76 2.77 2.24 8.79
N ALA A 77 2.72 3.37 8.07
CA ALA A 77 2.51 3.39 6.62
C ALA A 77 3.63 2.64 5.90
N ALA A 78 4.89 2.91 6.22
CA ALA A 78 6.02 2.18 5.67
C ALA A 78 5.93 0.68 5.96
N ALA A 79 5.58 0.29 7.18
CA ALA A 79 5.42 -1.11 7.56
C ALA A 79 4.29 -1.80 6.77
N VAL A 80 3.12 -1.18 6.65
CA VAL A 80 2.00 -1.72 5.86
C VAL A 80 2.42 -1.92 4.41
N MET A 81 3.09 -0.93 3.83
CA MET A 81 3.49 -0.99 2.43
C MET A 81 4.55 -2.08 2.20
N VAL A 82 5.56 -2.19 3.06
CA VAL A 82 6.59 -3.23 2.97
C VAL A 82 5.99 -4.62 3.19
N VAL A 83 5.13 -4.80 4.19
CA VAL A 83 4.51 -6.09 4.49
C VAL A 83 3.59 -6.53 3.34
N ALA A 84 2.76 -5.64 2.81
CA ALA A 84 1.91 -5.96 1.67
C ALA A 84 2.72 -6.35 0.44
N THR A 85 3.82 -5.63 0.15
CA THR A 85 4.74 -5.99 -0.94
C THR A 85 5.38 -7.35 -0.69
N ALA A 86 5.94 -7.59 0.49
CA ALA A 86 6.57 -8.87 0.82
C ALA A 86 5.58 -10.04 0.67
N LEU A 87 4.36 -9.89 1.19
CA LEU A 87 3.32 -10.93 1.07
C LEU A 87 2.94 -11.21 -0.38
N ALA A 88 2.76 -10.17 -1.19
CA ALA A 88 2.42 -10.33 -2.60
C ALA A 88 3.51 -11.07 -3.39
N PHE A 89 4.79 -10.76 -3.15
CA PHE A 89 5.92 -11.39 -3.85
C PHE A 89 6.30 -12.77 -3.30
N LEU A 90 6.11 -13.03 -2.01
CA LEU A 90 6.38 -14.34 -1.42
C LEU A 90 5.28 -15.37 -1.73
N PHE A 91 4.04 -14.90 -1.91
CA PHE A 91 2.88 -15.75 -2.17
C PHE A 91 2.04 -15.24 -3.34
N PRO A 92 2.59 -15.17 -4.57
CA PRO A 92 1.92 -14.61 -5.74
C PRO A 92 0.83 -15.56 -6.24
N SER A 93 -0.33 -15.54 -5.58
CA SER A 93 -1.48 -16.40 -5.87
C SER A 93 -2.78 -15.59 -5.82
N SER A 94 -3.79 -16.06 -6.55
CA SER A 94 -5.13 -15.44 -6.56
C SER A 94 -5.78 -15.40 -5.17
N TRP A 95 -5.50 -16.40 -4.32
CA TRP A 95 -5.94 -16.43 -2.92
C TRP A 95 -5.28 -15.36 -2.06
N MET A 96 -3.96 -15.14 -2.22
CA MET A 96 -3.25 -14.07 -1.52
C MET A 96 -3.73 -12.69 -1.98
N PHE A 97 -3.95 -12.52 -3.28
CA PHE A 97 -4.56 -11.30 -3.82
C PHE A 97 -5.92 -11.02 -3.17
N ALA A 98 -6.82 -12.01 -3.16
CA ALA A 98 -8.12 -11.88 -2.54
C ALA A 98 -8.01 -11.54 -1.04
N ALA A 99 -7.09 -12.18 -0.32
CA ALA A 99 -6.85 -11.90 1.10
C ALA A 99 -6.36 -10.45 1.31
N LEU A 100 -5.39 -9.98 0.54
CA LEU A 100 -4.87 -8.61 0.63
C LEU A 100 -5.92 -7.57 0.27
N VAL A 101 -6.77 -7.84 -0.73
CA VAL A 101 -7.91 -6.96 -1.08
C VAL A 101 -8.89 -6.88 0.10
N VAL A 102 -9.27 -8.02 0.68
CA VAL A 102 -10.17 -8.04 1.84
C VAL A 102 -9.55 -7.31 3.03
N PHE A 103 -8.28 -7.55 3.34
CA PHE A 103 -7.59 -6.84 4.42
C PHE A 103 -7.47 -5.34 4.16
N ALA A 104 -7.20 -4.92 2.93
CA ALA A 104 -7.16 -3.51 2.54
C ALA A 104 -8.52 -2.84 2.72
N LEU A 105 -9.60 -3.48 2.28
CA LEU A 105 -10.96 -2.97 2.46
C LEU A 105 -11.36 -2.89 3.93
N LEU A 106 -11.07 -3.94 4.71
CA LEU A 106 -11.31 -3.93 6.16
C LEU A 106 -10.50 -2.82 6.84
N TYR A 107 -9.24 -2.65 6.49
CA TYR A 107 -8.38 -1.61 7.04
C TYR A 107 -8.89 -0.20 6.71
N TYR A 108 -9.38 0.01 5.49
CA TYR A 108 -9.96 1.28 5.05
C TYR A 108 -11.27 1.58 5.79
N LEU A 109 -12.20 0.62 5.80
CA LEU A 109 -13.59 0.81 6.25
C LEU A 109 -13.77 0.73 7.77
N LEU A 110 -12.93 -0.03 8.49
CA LEU A 110 -13.13 -0.23 9.92
C LEU A 110 -12.83 1.05 10.73
N PRO A 111 -13.75 1.44 11.64
CA PRO A 111 -13.52 2.55 12.54
C PRO A 111 -12.43 2.16 13.55
N ARG A 112 -11.32 2.92 13.54
CA ARG A 112 -10.22 2.74 14.50
C ARG A 112 -10.35 3.81 15.59
N LYS A 113 -10.28 3.39 16.86
CA LYS A 113 -10.14 4.30 18.01
C LYS A 113 -8.75 4.92 17.95
N GLU A 114 -8.66 6.10 17.33
CA GLU A 114 -7.42 6.86 17.27
C GLU A 114 -7.49 7.93 18.36
N GLY A 115 -6.88 7.60 19.49
CA GLY A 115 -6.98 8.32 20.76
C GLY A 115 -6.23 7.59 21.88
N VAL A 116 -5.96 6.29 21.69
CA VAL A 116 -4.91 5.60 22.45
C VAL A 116 -3.62 5.73 21.65
N SER A 117 -2.73 6.59 22.14
CA SER A 117 -1.31 6.51 21.81
C SER A 117 -0.83 5.09 22.09
N ILE A 118 -0.30 4.42 21.06
CA ILE A 118 0.68 3.35 21.30
C ILE A 118 2.00 4.07 21.59
#